data_AF-A0A661SCV3-F1
#
_entry.id   AF-A0A661SCV3-F1
#
_cell.length_a   1.000
_cell.length_b   1.000
_cell.length_c   1.000
_cell.angle_alpha   90.00
_cell.angle_beta   90.00
_cell.angle_gamma   90.00
#
_symmetry.space_group_name_H-M   'P 1'
#
loop_
_entity.id
_entity.type
_entity.pdbx_description
1 polymer ?
#
loop_
_entity_poly.entity_id
_entity_poly.type
_entity_poly.pdbx_seq_one_letter_code
_entity_poly.pdbx_strand_id
1 'polypeptide(L)'
;MKKQNPIQPVENPIICGPYEEPESHWHYKEGMASKIGGRRPAGYWYKTNAVGKKQMELFTEEHRDDLPLVNLLREDIKQWRKNNYRNATNVTKELLRYWAKEDRFRRFFFCQKEAVETLIYLMEIRIPEKYSRTDAKRFKLSQENLRNLIRGVNPKFKEQSASTDYYHTLADTPADESLLPLLRMGCKMATGSGKTVIMAMLISWAFCNRGQYPDNTLFPNAVLICCPNLTVKSVTQKTTVWGF
;
A
#
# COMPACT_ATOMS: atom_id res chain seq x y z
N MET A 1 -12.99 -5.10 -39.10
CA MET A 1 -11.72 -5.45 -38.43
C MET A 1 -11.08 -4.19 -37.86
N LYS A 2 -11.27 -3.86 -36.57
CA LYS A 2 -10.53 -2.75 -35.95
C LYS A 2 -9.11 -3.23 -35.67
N LYS A 3 -8.13 -2.77 -36.46
CA LYS A 3 -6.71 -2.92 -36.12
C LYS A 3 -6.50 -2.23 -34.77
N GLN A 4 -6.18 -2.99 -33.73
CA GLN A 4 -5.65 -2.42 -32.49
C GLN A 4 -4.32 -1.75 -32.87
N ASN A 5 -4.29 -0.43 -32.85
CA ASN A 5 -3.03 0.29 -33.02
C ASN A 5 -2.12 -0.10 -31.84
N PRO A 6 -0.86 -0.47 -32.10
CA PRO A 6 0.07 -0.78 -31.02
C PRO A 6 0.16 0.42 -30.08
N ILE A 7 0.21 0.16 -28.77
CA ILE A 7 0.39 1.21 -27.75
C ILE A 7 1.61 2.03 -28.15
N GLN A 8 1.38 3.28 -28.55
CA GLN A 8 2.46 4.13 -29.00
C GLN A 8 3.27 4.56 -27.76
N PRO A 9 4.59 4.26 -27.70
CA PRO A 9 5.40 4.72 -26.59
C PRO A 9 5.46 6.24 -26.61
N VAL A 10 5.19 6.86 -25.47
CA VAL A 10 5.38 8.30 -25.27
C VAL A 10 6.87 8.61 -25.21
N GLU A 11 7.28 9.76 -25.77
CA GLU A 11 8.68 10.19 -25.77
C GLU A 11 9.25 10.34 -24.34
N ASN A 12 8.44 10.91 -23.43
CA ASN A 12 8.81 11.10 -22.03
C ASN A 12 7.86 10.33 -21.11
N PRO A 13 8.19 9.07 -20.74
CA PRO A 13 7.33 8.24 -19.90
C PRO A 13 7.29 8.72 -18.43
N ILE A 14 8.33 9.41 -17.97
CA ILE A 14 8.42 9.94 -16.60
C ILE A 14 7.93 11.39 -16.58
N ILE A 15 6.78 11.63 -15.96
CA ILE A 15 6.10 12.94 -15.97
C ILE A 15 5.88 13.55 -14.58
N CYS A 16 6.31 12.88 -13.52
CA CYS A 16 6.21 13.35 -12.15
C CYS A 16 7.55 13.19 -11.44
N GLY A 17 7.86 14.12 -10.53
CA GLY A 17 9.01 13.99 -9.64
C GLY A 17 8.85 12.85 -8.64
N PRO A 18 9.96 12.27 -8.12
CA PRO A 18 9.90 11.12 -7.23
C PRO A 18 9.57 11.45 -5.76
N TYR A 19 9.61 12.73 -5.37
CA TYR A 19 9.55 13.17 -3.97
C TYR A 19 8.16 13.65 -3.52
N GLU A 20 7.31 14.02 -4.48
CA GLU A 20 5.97 14.55 -4.26
C GLU A 20 4.87 13.57 -4.71
N GLU A 21 3.63 13.84 -4.28
CA GLU A 21 2.47 13.06 -4.70
C GLU A 21 2.28 13.19 -6.23
N PRO A 22 2.07 12.09 -6.98
CA PRO A 22 1.92 12.18 -8.43
C PRO A 22 0.73 13.03 -8.86
N GLU A 23 0.99 14.08 -9.63
CA GLU A 23 0.00 15.06 -10.09
C GLU A 23 -0.56 14.76 -11.48
N SER A 24 0.00 13.79 -12.19
CA SER A 24 -0.45 13.42 -13.53
C SER A 24 -0.12 11.96 -13.83
N HIS A 25 -0.84 11.39 -14.79
CA HIS A 25 -0.54 10.07 -15.34
C HIS A 25 -0.90 9.99 -16.82
N TRP A 26 -0.25 9.07 -17.53
CA TRP A 26 -0.63 8.71 -18.89
C TRP A 26 -1.88 7.82 -18.88
N HIS A 27 -2.85 8.17 -19.70
CA HIS A 27 -4.03 7.37 -19.99
C HIS A 27 -3.99 6.98 -21.46
N TYR A 28 -4.15 5.68 -21.72
CA TYR A 28 -4.13 5.14 -23.08
C TYR A 28 -5.56 4.83 -23.51
N LYS A 29 -5.98 5.38 -24.65
CA LYS A 29 -7.27 5.08 -25.28
C LYS A 29 -7.03 4.83 -26.76
N GLU A 30 -7.41 3.63 -27.23
CA GLU A 30 -7.25 3.21 -28.64
C GLU A 30 -5.82 3.39 -29.20
N GLY A 31 -4.80 3.16 -28.36
CA GLY A 31 -3.38 3.28 -28.72
C GLY A 31 -2.81 4.70 -28.61
N MET A 32 -3.65 5.72 -28.39
CA MET A 32 -3.22 7.11 -28.16
C MET A 32 -3.04 7.40 -26.67
N ALA A 33 -1.91 8.03 -26.33
CA ALA A 33 -1.59 8.45 -24.97
C ALA A 33 -2.04 9.89 -24.73
N SER A 34 -2.84 10.12 -23.69
CA SER A 34 -3.19 11.45 -23.19
C SER A 34 -2.72 11.64 -21.76
N LYS A 35 -2.19 12.82 -21.45
CA LYS A 35 -1.80 13.19 -20.08
C LYS A 35 -3.04 13.64 -19.32
N ILE A 36 -3.37 12.96 -18.24
CA ILE A 36 -4.50 13.30 -17.37
C ILE A 36 -3.97 13.79 -16.03
N GLY A 37 -4.64 14.81 -15.47
CA GLY A 37 -4.33 15.35 -14.15
C GLY A 37 -4.73 14.40 -13.01
N GLY A 38 -4.00 14.49 -11.92
CA GLY A 38 -4.15 13.66 -10.73
C GLY A 38 -3.41 12.33 -10.80
N ARG A 39 -3.36 11.67 -9.64
CA ARG A 39 -2.72 10.37 -9.47
C ARG A 39 -3.53 9.28 -10.19
N ARG A 40 -2.81 8.36 -10.85
CA ARG A 40 -3.43 7.17 -11.45
C ARG A 40 -4.20 6.35 -10.40
N PRO A 41 -5.50 6.06 -10.62
CA PRO A 41 -6.24 5.13 -9.78
C PRO A 41 -5.55 3.76 -9.71
N ALA A 42 -5.64 3.11 -8.55
CA ALA A 42 -5.10 1.78 -8.37
C ALA A 42 -5.94 0.74 -9.12
N GLY A 43 -5.26 -0.09 -9.89
CA GLY A 43 -5.83 -1.19 -10.66
C GLY A 43 -4.72 -1.97 -11.37
N TYR A 44 -5.03 -3.13 -11.93
CA TYR A 44 -4.13 -3.88 -12.79
C TYR A 44 -4.82 -4.26 -14.10
N TRP A 45 -4.00 -4.33 -15.15
CA TRP A 45 -4.42 -4.81 -16.45
C TRP A 45 -4.04 -6.27 -16.57
N TYR A 46 -4.94 -7.09 -17.08
CA TYR A 46 -4.68 -8.49 -17.37
C TYR A 46 -5.25 -8.86 -18.74
N LYS A 47 -4.64 -9.88 -19.33
CA LYS A 47 -5.07 -10.48 -20.59
C LYS A 47 -5.63 -11.85 -20.23
N THR A 48 -6.93 -12.04 -20.40
CA THR A 48 -7.54 -13.36 -20.18
C THR A 48 -7.24 -14.22 -21.41
N ASN A 49 -6.35 -15.19 -21.27
CA ASN A 49 -6.28 -16.28 -22.25
C ASN A 49 -7.41 -17.24 -21.88
N ALA A 50 -8.46 -17.33 -22.71
CA ALA A 50 -9.53 -18.30 -22.48
C ALA A 50 -8.96 -19.72 -22.58
N VAL A 51 -8.63 -20.33 -21.44
CA VAL A 51 -8.25 -21.74 -21.37
C VAL A 51 -9.56 -22.54 -21.46
N GLY A 52 -9.91 -23.00 -22.67
CA GLY A 52 -11.02 -23.95 -22.84
C GLY A 52 -11.91 -23.83 -24.08
N LYS A 53 -11.70 -22.89 -25.01
CA LYS A 53 -12.43 -22.90 -26.29
C LYS A 53 -11.45 -22.82 -27.46
N LYS A 54 -11.01 -24.00 -27.92
CA LYS A 54 -10.59 -24.20 -29.31
C LYS A 54 -11.73 -23.68 -30.21
N GLN A 55 -11.38 -22.82 -31.17
CA GLN A 55 -12.30 -22.27 -32.18
C GLN A 55 -13.31 -21.24 -31.64
N MET A 56 -12.85 -20.01 -31.38
CA MET A 56 -13.46 -18.75 -31.85
C MET A 56 -12.70 -17.56 -31.26
N GLU A 57 -12.14 -16.78 -32.19
CA GLU A 57 -11.76 -15.37 -32.08
C GLU A 57 -10.56 -14.92 -31.22
N LEU A 58 -9.56 -14.53 -32.02
CA LEU A 58 -8.38 -13.69 -31.85
C LEU A 58 -8.61 -12.30 -31.20
N PHE A 59 -9.47 -12.16 -30.19
CA PHE A 59 -9.63 -10.90 -29.46
C PHE A 59 -9.06 -11.04 -28.05
N THR A 60 -7.84 -10.54 -27.86
CA THR A 60 -7.31 -10.28 -26.52
C THR A 60 -8.00 -9.04 -25.98
N GLU A 61 -9.11 -9.22 -25.25
CA GLU A 61 -9.71 -8.12 -24.50
C GLU A 61 -8.79 -7.77 -23.33
N GLU A 62 -8.26 -6.54 -23.33
CA GLU A 62 -7.51 -6.01 -22.19
C GLU A 62 -8.52 -5.62 -21.12
N HIS A 63 -8.62 -6.44 -20.07
CA HIS A 63 -9.47 -6.14 -18.93
C HIS A 63 -8.66 -5.39 -17.87
N ARG A 64 -9.34 -4.49 -17.17
CA ARG A 64 -8.81 -3.76 -16.03
C ARG A 64 -9.63 -4.10 -14.80
N ASP A 65 -8.94 -4.59 -13.78
CA ASP A 65 -9.50 -4.74 -12.44
C ASP A 65 -9.09 -3.55 -11.57
N ASP A 66 -10.08 -2.84 -11.03
CA ASP A 66 -9.86 -1.75 -10.12
C ASP A 66 -9.61 -2.24 -8.68
N LEU A 67 -8.81 -1.48 -7.94
CA LEU A 67 -8.46 -1.76 -6.54
C LEU A 67 -9.09 -0.69 -5.63
N PRO A 68 -10.41 -0.73 -5.39
CA PRO A 68 -11.13 0.33 -4.67
C PRO A 68 -10.59 0.52 -3.25
N LEU A 69 -10.28 -0.57 -2.53
CA LEU A 69 -9.67 -0.52 -1.19
C LEU A 69 -8.42 0.37 -1.15
N VAL A 70 -7.54 0.25 -2.14
CA VAL A 70 -6.30 1.02 -2.20
C VAL A 70 -6.59 2.51 -2.41
N ASN A 71 -7.56 2.85 -3.27
CA ASN A 71 -7.95 4.23 -3.50
C ASN A 71 -8.60 4.86 -2.27
N LEU A 72 -9.48 4.13 -1.57
CA LEU A 72 -10.08 4.57 -0.31
C LEU A 72 -9.02 4.82 0.78
N LEU A 73 -8.05 3.90 0.91
CA LEU A 73 -6.96 4.07 1.86
C LEU A 73 -6.09 5.28 1.52
N ARG A 74 -5.74 5.51 0.25
CA ARG A 74 -4.94 6.69 -0.16
C ARG A 74 -5.60 8.01 0.28
N GLU A 75 -6.92 8.11 0.12
CA GLU A 75 -7.68 9.28 0.57
C GLU A 75 -7.62 9.45 2.09
N ASP A 76 -7.79 8.35 2.85
CA ASP A 76 -7.70 8.36 4.31
C ASP A 76 -6.30 8.78 4.79
N ILE A 77 -5.23 8.24 4.18
CA ILE A 77 -3.84 8.62 4.49
C ILE A 77 -3.59 10.09 4.17
N LYS A 78 -4.05 10.57 3.02
CA LYS A 78 -3.92 11.98 2.63
C LYS A 78 -4.58 12.90 3.65
N GLN A 79 -5.77 12.56 4.13
CA GLN A 79 -6.46 13.32 5.18
C GLN A 79 -5.74 13.23 6.52
N TRP A 80 -5.26 12.04 6.91
CA TRP A 80 -4.53 11.84 8.16
C TRP A 80 -3.23 12.66 8.20
N ARG A 81 -2.50 12.69 7.08
CA ARG A 81 -1.31 13.54 6.88
C ARG A 81 -1.64 15.03 7.01
N LYS A 82 -2.70 15.49 6.34
CA LYS A 82 -3.18 16.89 6.42
C LYS A 82 -3.57 17.29 7.84
N ASN A 83 -4.12 16.36 8.62
CA ASN A 83 -4.50 16.56 10.01
C ASN A 83 -3.34 16.33 10.99
N ASN A 84 -2.09 16.46 10.54
CA ASN A 84 -0.88 16.35 11.36
C ASN A 84 -0.82 15.05 12.18
N TYR A 85 -1.21 13.94 11.54
CA TYR A 85 -1.19 12.58 12.10
C TYR A 85 -1.95 12.47 13.43
N ARG A 86 -3.18 13.02 13.45
CA ARG A 86 -4.07 12.98 14.62
C ARG A 86 -4.17 11.56 15.22
N ASN A 87 -4.25 11.50 16.55
CA ASN A 87 -4.34 10.29 17.39
C ASN A 87 -3.10 9.35 17.38
N ALA A 88 -2.09 9.61 16.56
CA ALA A 88 -0.81 8.93 16.68
C ALA A 88 -0.06 9.35 17.96
N THR A 89 0.83 8.49 18.43
CA THR A 89 1.77 8.81 19.51
C THR A 89 2.68 9.97 19.13
N ASN A 90 3.28 10.61 20.14
CA ASN A 90 4.22 11.70 19.89
C ASN A 90 5.46 11.20 19.13
N VAL A 91 5.96 10.02 19.47
CA VAL A 91 7.08 9.36 18.76
C VAL A 91 6.75 9.15 17.29
N THR A 92 5.56 8.64 16.97
CA THR A 92 5.14 8.44 15.58
C THR A 92 5.07 9.75 14.82
N LYS A 93 4.51 10.81 15.43
CA LYS A 93 4.46 12.15 14.81
C LYS A 93 5.85 12.71 14.55
N GLU A 94 6.77 12.58 15.51
CA GLU A 94 8.15 13.04 15.38
C GLU A 94 8.89 12.31 14.27
N LEU A 95 8.80 10.99 14.21
CA LEU A 95 9.41 10.17 13.17
C LEU A 95 8.88 10.54 11.78
N LEU A 96 7.56 10.63 11.62
CA LEU A 96 6.94 10.99 10.34
C LEU A 96 7.35 12.40 9.88
N ARG A 97 7.41 13.37 10.80
CA ARG A 97 7.92 14.73 10.49
C ARG A 97 9.40 14.70 10.13
N TYR A 98 10.21 13.95 10.88
CA TYR A 98 11.63 13.80 10.62
C TYR A 98 11.90 13.21 9.22
N TRP A 99 11.15 12.19 8.83
CA TRP A 99 11.27 11.58 7.50
C TRP A 99 10.71 12.46 6.37
N ALA A 100 9.76 13.34 6.68
CA ALA A 100 9.18 14.29 5.72
C ALA A 100 10.06 15.51 5.45
N LYS A 101 11.09 15.78 6.28
CA LYS A 101 11.98 16.93 6.10
C LYS A 101 12.65 16.98 4.72
N GLU A 102 12.69 18.16 4.11
CA GLU A 102 13.29 18.39 2.80
C GLU A 102 14.80 18.63 2.85
N ASP A 103 15.31 19.12 3.98
CA ASP A 103 16.73 19.43 4.24
C ASP A 103 17.60 18.20 4.53
N ARG A 104 17.08 17.00 4.28
CA ARG A 104 17.82 15.74 4.48
C ARG A 104 18.85 15.57 3.39
N PHE A 105 20.06 15.17 3.77
CA PHE A 105 21.11 14.75 2.82
C PHE A 105 20.58 13.75 1.77
N ARG A 106 19.71 12.83 2.20
CA ARG A 106 18.98 11.93 1.30
C ARG A 106 17.48 12.00 1.60
N ARG A 107 16.76 12.72 0.74
CA ARG A 107 15.28 12.79 0.76
C ARG A 107 14.68 11.42 0.42
N PHE A 108 13.61 11.04 1.13
CA PHE A 108 12.85 9.83 0.81
C PHE A 108 11.88 10.09 -0.34
N PHE A 109 11.69 9.08 -1.18
CA PHE A 109 10.70 9.12 -2.25
C PHE A 109 9.28 9.15 -1.66
N PHE A 110 8.35 9.77 -2.38
CA PHE A 110 6.95 9.84 -1.97
C PHE A 110 6.37 8.44 -1.72
N CYS A 111 6.67 7.48 -2.60
CA CYS A 111 6.20 6.10 -2.46
C CYS A 111 6.74 5.39 -1.21
N GLN A 112 7.91 5.79 -0.71
CA GLN A 112 8.47 5.27 0.54
C GLN A 112 7.74 5.84 1.74
N LYS A 113 7.57 7.17 1.77
CA LYS A 113 6.82 7.88 2.81
C LYS A 113 5.39 7.33 2.92
N GLU A 114 4.69 7.24 1.79
CA GLU A 114 3.30 6.77 1.76
C GLU A 114 3.16 5.30 2.18
N ALA A 115 4.09 4.42 1.79
CA ALA A 115 4.04 3.02 2.21
C ALA A 115 4.16 2.89 3.74
N VAL A 116 5.11 3.62 4.34
CA VAL A 116 5.30 3.64 5.80
C VAL A 116 4.09 4.25 6.51
N GLU A 117 3.60 5.39 6.03
CA GLU A 117 2.39 6.04 6.58
C GLU A 117 1.18 5.11 6.52
N THR A 118 1.01 4.35 5.43
CA THR A 118 -0.13 3.43 5.26
C THR A 118 -0.10 2.33 6.32
N LEU A 119 1.06 1.69 6.52
CA LEU A 119 1.23 0.61 7.49
C LEU A 119 1.08 1.11 8.92
N ILE A 120 1.67 2.26 9.24
CA ILE A 120 1.54 2.88 10.56
C ILE A 120 0.10 3.30 10.83
N TYR A 121 -0.59 3.92 9.87
CA TYR A 121 -1.99 4.32 10.03
C TYR A 121 -2.89 3.12 10.31
N LEU A 122 -2.70 2.01 9.58
CA LEU A 122 -3.47 0.79 9.83
C LEU A 122 -3.17 0.24 11.23
N MET A 123 -1.89 0.03 11.55
CA MET A 123 -1.47 -0.58 12.81
C MET A 123 -1.79 0.25 14.03
N GLU A 124 -1.56 1.56 13.98
CA GLU A 124 -1.63 2.40 15.15
C GLU A 124 -3.02 3.00 15.35
N ILE A 125 -3.72 3.32 14.25
CA ILE A 125 -4.95 4.09 14.27
C ILE A 125 -6.17 3.21 13.98
N ARG A 126 -6.16 2.48 12.87
CA ARG A 126 -7.39 1.85 12.36
C ARG A 126 -7.70 0.49 12.95
N ILE A 127 -6.69 -0.36 13.12
CA ILE A 127 -6.86 -1.69 13.71
C ILE A 127 -7.19 -1.58 15.21
N PRO A 128 -6.50 -0.75 16.03
CA PRO A 128 -6.82 -0.60 17.45
C PRO A 128 -7.94 0.41 17.71
N GLU A 129 -8.54 0.97 16.64
CA GLU A 129 -9.66 1.91 16.70
C GLU A 129 -9.39 3.18 17.52
N LYS A 130 -8.17 3.73 17.43
CA LYS A 130 -7.75 4.98 18.11
C LYS A 130 -8.28 6.23 17.41
N TYR A 131 -9.59 6.42 17.41
CA TYR A 131 -10.23 7.59 16.82
C TYR A 131 -11.58 7.90 17.46
N SER A 132 -12.05 9.14 17.31
CA SER A 132 -13.36 9.54 17.80
C SER A 132 -14.49 9.11 16.85
N ARG A 133 -15.73 9.09 17.33
CA ARG A 133 -16.93 8.88 16.47
C ARG A 133 -17.02 9.87 15.32
N THR A 134 -16.55 11.11 15.52
CA THR A 134 -16.53 12.15 14.49
C THR A 134 -15.48 11.86 13.42
N ASP A 135 -14.31 11.36 13.80
CA ASP A 135 -13.28 10.94 12.87
C ASP A 135 -13.78 9.75 12.02
N ALA A 136 -14.48 8.80 12.64
CA ALA A 136 -15.03 7.62 11.97
C ALA A 136 -15.94 7.96 10.78
N LYS A 137 -16.72 9.06 10.86
CA LYS A 137 -17.60 9.53 9.78
C LYS A 137 -16.85 10.09 8.58
N ARG A 138 -15.58 10.46 8.73
CA ARG A 138 -14.76 11.06 7.66
C ARG A 138 -13.99 10.03 6.85
N PHE A 139 -13.80 8.83 7.40
CA PHE A 139 -13.08 7.76 6.75
C PHE A 139 -13.78 7.26 5.49
N LYS A 140 -13.02 7.15 4.42
CA LYS A 140 -13.44 6.56 3.15
C LYS A 140 -13.50 5.05 3.24
N LEU A 141 -12.51 4.42 3.91
CA LEU A 141 -12.63 3.02 4.29
C LEU A 141 -13.42 2.92 5.59
N SER A 142 -14.65 2.40 5.52
CA SER A 142 -15.48 2.18 6.71
C SER A 142 -14.82 1.17 7.66
N GLN A 143 -15.05 1.34 8.96
CA GLN A 143 -14.51 0.40 9.94
C GLN A 143 -15.09 -1.01 9.77
N GLU A 144 -16.35 -1.12 9.36
CA GLU A 144 -16.98 -2.41 9.11
C GLU A 144 -16.31 -3.16 7.96
N ASN A 145 -15.99 -2.47 6.86
CA ASN A 145 -15.26 -3.09 5.76
C ASN A 145 -13.86 -3.54 6.18
N LEU A 146 -13.17 -2.75 7.02
CA LEU A 146 -11.87 -3.15 7.56
C LEU A 146 -11.99 -4.38 8.47
N ARG A 147 -13.01 -4.47 9.33
CA ARG A 147 -13.26 -5.65 10.17
C ARG A 147 -13.56 -6.88 9.32
N ASN A 148 -14.35 -6.72 8.25
CA ASN A 148 -14.64 -7.81 7.32
C ASN A 148 -13.36 -8.31 6.65
N LEU A 149 -12.48 -7.41 6.18
CA LEU A 149 -11.17 -7.78 5.65
C LEU A 149 -10.33 -8.58 6.66
N ILE A 150 -10.31 -8.17 7.93
CA ILE A 150 -9.57 -8.85 9.01
C ILE A 150 -10.20 -10.21 9.33
N ARG A 151 -11.52 -10.35 9.27
CA ARG A 151 -12.24 -11.61 9.51
C ARG A 151 -12.22 -12.56 8.33
N GLY A 152 -11.69 -12.14 7.19
CA GLY A 152 -11.80 -12.91 5.95
C GLY A 152 -13.24 -13.02 5.47
N VAL A 153 -14.02 -11.95 5.61
CA VAL A 153 -15.39 -11.80 5.08
C VAL A 153 -15.37 -10.77 3.97
N ASN A 154 -16.09 -11.02 2.87
CA ASN A 154 -16.09 -10.11 1.72
C ASN A 154 -16.63 -8.72 2.11
N PRO A 155 -15.79 -7.66 2.09
CA PRO A 155 -16.28 -6.30 2.23
C PRO A 155 -16.99 -5.90 0.93
N LYS A 156 -18.32 -5.92 0.92
CA LYS A 156 -19.12 -5.51 -0.25
C LYS A 156 -18.82 -4.05 -0.64
N PHE A 157 -17.79 -3.82 -1.46
CA PHE A 157 -17.47 -2.51 -2.00
C PHE A 157 -18.43 -2.21 -3.15
N LYS A 158 -18.97 -0.98 -3.20
CA LYS A 158 -19.96 -0.57 -4.21
C LYS A 158 -19.48 -0.70 -5.67
N GLU A 159 -18.17 -0.78 -5.88
CA GLU A 159 -17.50 -0.75 -7.19
C GLU A 159 -16.91 -2.10 -7.60
N GLN A 160 -17.02 -3.14 -6.77
CA GLN A 160 -16.58 -4.49 -7.18
C GLN A 160 -17.60 -5.09 -8.14
N SER A 161 -17.14 -5.42 -9.35
CA SER A 161 -17.91 -6.20 -10.32
C SER A 161 -18.38 -7.52 -9.68
N ALA A 162 -19.64 -7.89 -9.92
CA ALA A 162 -20.32 -9.03 -9.28
C ALA A 162 -19.72 -10.42 -9.59
N SER A 163 -18.60 -10.49 -10.32
CA SER A 163 -18.05 -11.71 -10.92
C SER A 163 -16.81 -12.27 -10.23
N THR A 164 -16.31 -11.67 -9.13
CA THR A 164 -15.14 -12.19 -8.43
C THR A 164 -15.52 -12.82 -7.09
N ASP A 165 -15.53 -14.16 -7.05
CA ASP A 165 -15.53 -14.96 -5.82
C ASP A 165 -14.28 -14.70 -4.96
N TYR A 166 -13.27 -14.03 -5.52
CA TYR A 166 -12.02 -13.66 -4.86
C TYR A 166 -12.06 -12.22 -4.33
N TYR A 167 -11.79 -12.06 -3.04
CA TYR A 167 -11.58 -10.76 -2.39
C TYR A 167 -10.33 -10.84 -1.50
N HIS A 168 -9.70 -9.69 -1.28
CA HIS A 168 -8.52 -9.63 -0.42
C HIS A 168 -8.92 -9.81 1.05
N THR A 169 -8.14 -10.57 1.81
CA THR A 169 -8.24 -10.67 3.26
C THR A 169 -6.98 -10.07 3.89
N LEU A 170 -7.10 -9.61 5.14
CA LEU A 170 -5.97 -9.10 5.93
C LEU A 170 -5.52 -10.08 7.00
N ALA A 171 -6.20 -11.20 7.18
CA ALA A 171 -5.76 -12.26 8.06
C ALA A 171 -5.63 -13.57 7.30
N ASP A 172 -4.55 -14.28 7.61
CA ASP A 172 -4.38 -15.67 7.28
C ASP A 172 -4.98 -16.50 8.42
N THR A 173 -6.15 -17.10 8.15
CA THR A 173 -6.81 -18.01 9.08
C THR A 173 -6.12 -19.38 9.02
N PRO A 174 -5.58 -19.89 10.13
CA PRO A 174 -4.97 -21.21 10.18
C PRO A 174 -6.00 -22.30 9.92
N ALA A 175 -5.56 -23.46 9.42
CA ALA A 175 -6.42 -24.63 9.25
C ALA A 175 -6.87 -25.23 10.59
N ASP A 176 -6.06 -25.04 11.64
CA ASP A 176 -6.39 -25.38 13.02
C ASP A 176 -7.05 -24.17 13.70
N GLU A 177 -8.33 -24.30 14.05
CA GLU A 177 -9.13 -23.25 14.69
C GLU A 177 -8.62 -22.86 16.09
N SER A 178 -7.77 -23.69 16.73
CA SER A 178 -7.15 -23.36 18.02
C SER A 178 -6.02 -22.34 17.91
N LEU A 179 -5.50 -22.11 16.71
CA LEU A 179 -4.42 -21.16 16.45
C LEU A 179 -4.99 -19.77 16.14
N LEU A 180 -4.29 -18.73 16.59
CA LEU A 180 -4.68 -17.36 16.32
C LEU A 180 -4.44 -17.00 14.84
N PRO A 181 -5.37 -16.25 14.21
CA PRO A 181 -5.18 -15.76 12.85
C PRO A 181 -4.01 -14.79 12.77
N LEU A 182 -3.22 -14.90 11.70
CA LEU A 182 -2.07 -14.04 11.48
C LEU A 182 -2.48 -12.83 10.64
N LEU A 183 -2.47 -11.64 11.25
CA LEU A 183 -2.67 -10.39 10.51
C LEU A 183 -1.51 -10.17 9.53
N ARG A 184 -1.84 -9.99 8.26
CA ARG A 184 -0.90 -9.71 7.17
C ARG A 184 -1.14 -8.35 6.57
N MET A 185 -0.07 -7.59 6.47
CA MET A 185 -0.04 -6.38 5.66
C MET A 185 1.16 -6.44 4.73
N GLY A 186 0.94 -6.03 3.49
CA GLY A 186 1.98 -5.99 2.48
C GLY A 186 1.83 -4.78 1.58
N CYS A 187 2.97 -4.22 1.17
CA CYS A 187 3.02 -3.17 0.15
C CYS A 187 3.67 -3.73 -1.11
N LYS A 188 2.94 -3.71 -2.24
CA LYS A 188 3.51 -4.04 -3.54
C LYS A 188 4.29 -2.84 -4.08
N MET A 189 5.57 -3.03 -4.38
CA MET A 189 6.47 -1.96 -4.80
C MET A 189 7.46 -2.39 -5.88
N ALA A 190 7.78 -1.45 -6.78
CA ALA A 190 8.73 -1.66 -7.86
C ALA A 190 10.13 -2.05 -7.34
N THR A 191 10.88 -2.81 -8.14
CA THR A 191 12.31 -3.05 -7.86
C THR A 191 13.08 -1.75 -7.96
N GLY A 192 14.06 -1.55 -7.06
CA GLY A 192 14.81 -0.29 -6.96
C GLY A 192 14.10 0.85 -6.19
N SER A 193 12.82 0.71 -5.80
CA SER A 193 12.10 1.76 -5.06
C SER A 193 12.50 1.90 -3.57
N GLY A 194 13.45 1.09 -3.09
CA GLY A 194 13.92 1.13 -1.70
C GLY A 194 13.06 0.39 -0.68
N LYS A 195 12.56 -0.81 -1.00
CA LYS A 195 11.81 -1.66 -0.06
C LYS A 195 12.52 -1.87 1.30
N THR A 196 13.83 -2.06 1.28
CA THR A 196 14.65 -2.21 2.50
C THR A 196 14.64 -0.95 3.38
N VAL A 197 14.58 0.24 2.78
CA VAL A 197 14.50 1.50 3.53
C VAL A 197 13.18 1.57 4.31
N ILE A 198 12.08 1.15 3.69
CA ILE A 198 10.77 1.08 4.35
C ILE A 198 10.81 0.10 5.52
N MET A 199 11.43 -1.06 5.35
CA MET A 199 11.59 -2.02 6.45
C MET A 199 12.35 -1.40 7.63
N ALA A 200 13.47 -0.71 7.35
CA ALA A 200 14.23 -0.01 8.39
C ALA A 200 13.38 1.07 9.09
N MET A 201 12.63 1.88 8.32
CA MET A 201 11.73 2.90 8.88
C MET A 201 10.67 2.30 9.81
N LEU A 202 10.03 1.19 9.41
CA LEU A 202 9.03 0.51 10.23
C LEU A 202 9.64 -0.10 11.50
N ILE A 203 10.84 -0.66 11.39
CA ILE A 203 11.59 -1.19 12.55
C ILE A 203 11.93 -0.07 13.52
N SER A 204 12.43 1.06 13.04
CA SER A 204 12.67 2.24 13.86
C SER A 204 11.39 2.74 14.53
N TRP A 205 10.28 2.83 13.79
CA TRP A 205 8.98 3.19 14.36
C TRP A 205 8.56 2.25 15.48
N ALA A 206 8.67 0.93 15.27
CA ALA A 206 8.30 -0.07 16.25
C ALA A 206 9.13 0.04 17.53
N PHE A 207 10.46 0.07 17.41
CA PHE A 207 11.35 0.08 18.57
C PHE A 207 11.40 1.43 19.30
N CYS A 208 11.37 2.56 18.59
CA CYS A 208 11.28 3.87 19.23
C CYS A 208 9.99 4.00 20.05
N ASN A 209 8.86 3.51 19.52
CA ASN A 209 7.61 3.51 20.26
C ASN A 209 7.63 2.53 21.43
N ARG A 210 8.16 1.30 21.26
CA ARG A 210 8.30 0.35 22.37
C ARG A 210 9.18 0.90 23.50
N GLY A 211 10.27 1.60 23.16
CA GLY A 211 11.15 2.22 24.16
C GLY A 211 10.45 3.32 24.97
N GLN A 212 9.61 4.13 24.33
CA GLN A 212 8.87 5.21 24.99
C GLN A 212 7.58 4.74 25.68
N TYR A 213 6.98 3.66 25.20
CA TYR A 213 5.75 3.07 25.76
C TYR A 213 5.95 1.56 26.03
N PRO A 214 6.73 1.18 27.06
CA PRO A 214 7.09 -0.23 27.31
C PRO A 214 5.90 -1.15 27.55
N ASP A 215 4.84 -0.66 28.19
CA ASP A 215 3.64 -1.45 28.53
C ASP A 215 2.69 -1.65 27.35
N ASN A 216 2.88 -0.92 26.26
CA ASN A 216 1.99 -0.97 25.11
C ASN A 216 2.33 -2.15 24.19
N THR A 217 1.51 -3.20 24.25
CA THR A 217 1.68 -4.43 23.48
C THR A 217 1.49 -4.28 21.98
N LEU A 218 0.96 -3.13 21.53
CA LEU A 218 0.83 -2.81 20.11
C LEU A 218 2.19 -2.78 19.39
N PHE A 219 3.24 -2.31 20.08
CA PHE A 219 4.57 -2.18 19.51
C PHE A 219 5.37 -3.44 19.81
N PRO A 220 5.91 -4.14 18.79
CA PRO A 220 6.62 -5.39 19.02
C PRO A 220 7.93 -5.16 19.79
N ASN A 221 8.34 -6.15 20.58
CA ASN A 221 9.63 -6.18 21.28
C ASN A 221 10.72 -6.93 20.49
N ALA A 222 10.35 -7.59 19.39
CA ALA A 222 11.26 -8.31 18.52
C ALA A 222 10.80 -8.19 17.06
N VAL A 223 11.74 -8.24 16.12
CA VAL A 223 11.47 -8.25 14.68
C VAL A 223 12.20 -9.41 14.04
N LEU A 224 11.48 -10.20 13.25
CA LEU A 224 12.05 -11.24 12.40
C LEU A 224 12.07 -10.75 10.94
N ILE A 225 13.24 -10.82 10.30
CA ILE A 225 13.41 -10.53 8.89
C ILE A 225 13.76 -11.82 8.16
N CYS A 226 12.85 -12.32 7.33
CA CYS A 226 13.10 -13.47 6.46
C CYS A 226 13.55 -12.99 5.08
N CYS A 227 14.73 -13.44 4.63
CA CYS A 227 15.26 -13.16 3.30
C CYS A 227 15.42 -14.49 2.54
N PRO A 228 15.00 -14.57 1.26
CA PRO A 228 15.04 -15.82 0.52
C PRO A 228 16.46 -16.30 0.18
N ASN A 229 17.46 -15.41 0.16
CA ASN A 229 18.85 -15.71 -0.18
C ASN A 229 19.86 -14.88 0.65
N LEU A 230 21.07 -15.40 0.84
CA LEU A 230 22.16 -14.75 1.60
C LEU A 230 22.60 -13.40 1.01
N THR A 231 22.54 -13.24 -0.32
CA THR A 231 22.84 -11.97 -1.00
C THR A 231 21.87 -10.87 -0.57
N VAL A 232 20.57 -11.18 -0.48
CA VAL A 232 19.54 -10.24 -0.01
C VAL A 232 19.72 -9.94 1.48
N LYS A 233 20.11 -10.95 2.28
CA LYS A 233 20.44 -10.78 3.71
C LYS A 233 21.56 -9.75 3.92
N SER A 234 22.63 -9.80 3.12
CA SER A 234 23.78 -8.90 3.27
C SER A 234 23.43 -7.42 3.02
N VAL A 235 22.55 -7.14 2.04
CA VAL A 235 22.07 -5.78 1.73
C VAL A 235 21.13 -5.27 2.83
N THR A 236 20.27 -6.14 3.34
CA THR A 236 19.36 -5.80 4.44
C THR A 236 20.13 -5.53 5.74
N GLN A 237 21.10 -6.37 6.09
CA GLN A 237 21.94 -6.17 7.28
C GLN A 237 22.72 -4.85 7.23
N LYS A 238 23.34 -4.51 6.09
CA LYS A 238 24.05 -3.23 5.94
C LYS A 238 23.16 -2.00 6.10
N THR A 239 21.84 -2.14 5.90
CA THR A 239 20.87 -1.04 6.04
C THR A 239 20.32 -0.94 7.46
N THR A 240 20.26 -2.04 8.20
CA THR A 240 19.77 -2.10 9.59
C THR A 240 20.88 -1.80 10.60
N VAL A 241 22.13 -2.10 10.27
CA VAL A 241 23.31 -1.76 11.10
C VAL A 241 23.75 -0.33 10.79
N TRP A 242 22.94 0.65 11.18
CA TRP A 242 23.48 1.95 11.59
C TRP A 242 23.76 1.81 13.07
N GLY A 243 25.05 1.77 13.41
CA GLY A 243 25.55 1.48 14.74
C GLY A 243 24.89 2.33 15.82
N PHE A 244 24.56 1.67 16.93
CA PHE A 244 24.55 2.30 18.24
C PHE A 244 25.97 2.77 18.59
#